data_AF-A0A806TU60-F1
#
_entry.id   AF-A0A806TU60-F1
#
_cell.length_a   1.000
_cell.length_b   1.000
_cell.length_c   1.000
_cell.angle_alpha   90.00
_cell.angle_beta   90.00
_cell.angle_gamma   90.00
#
_symmetry.space_group_name_H-M   'P 1'
#
loop_
_entity.id
_entity.type
_entity.pdbx_description
1 polymer ?
#
loop_
_entity_poly.entity_id
_entity_poly.type
_entity_poly.pdbx_seq_one_letter_code
_entity_poly.pdbx_strand_id
1 'polypeptide(L)'
;MKYFDEAKELWVNYVPRNGQSDIVEGEVIRAIEKLRCEAQGNGNANWDSGFEMLVLYILDVLNDPDVFSAAMLAEIKADVHTLLTSAEDPYLEDDVYDRLTDCVIEWHIAKGGPIKREKNPQLYR
;
A
#
# COMPACT_ATOMS: atom_id res chain seq x y z
N MET A 1 -7.61 6.19 -10.58
CA MET A 1 -6.47 6.79 -9.85
C MET A 1 -6.19 8.21 -10.33
N LYS A 2 -5.91 9.15 -9.42
CA LYS A 2 -5.65 10.59 -9.68
C LYS A 2 -4.20 10.86 -10.08
N TYR A 3 -3.24 10.21 -9.43
CA TYR A 3 -1.80 10.44 -9.59
C TYR A 3 -1.10 9.30 -10.34
N PHE A 4 -1.62 8.95 -11.51
CA PHE A 4 -1.15 7.76 -12.23
C PHE A 4 0.31 7.87 -12.68
N ASP A 5 0.72 9.02 -13.21
CA ASP A 5 2.08 9.19 -13.73
C ASP A 5 3.09 9.22 -12.58
N GLU A 6 2.79 9.88 -11.47
CA GLU A 6 3.65 9.91 -10.28
C GLU A 6 3.78 8.53 -9.62
N ALA A 7 2.67 7.78 -9.50
CA ALA A 7 2.70 6.42 -9.01
C ALA A 7 3.53 5.50 -9.91
N LYS A 8 3.44 5.68 -11.23
CA LYS A 8 4.25 4.95 -12.20
C LYS A 8 5.74 5.30 -12.08
N GLU A 9 6.10 6.56 -11.84
CA GLU A 9 7.49 6.96 -11.60
C GLU A 9 8.06 6.32 -10.33
N LEU A 10 7.30 6.32 -9.23
CA LEU A 10 7.72 5.65 -8.00
C LEU A 10 7.84 4.13 -8.20
N TRP A 11 6.92 3.52 -8.95
CA TRP A 11 7.00 2.10 -9.30
C TRP A 11 8.30 1.79 -10.03
N VAL A 12 8.57 2.49 -11.13
CA VAL A 12 9.74 2.23 -11.99
C VAL A 12 11.05 2.42 -11.24
N ASN A 13 11.13 3.41 -10.36
CA ASN A 13 12.37 3.77 -9.68
C ASN A 13 12.60 3.01 -8.37
N TYR A 14 11.53 2.65 -7.64
CA TYR A 14 11.64 2.20 -6.26
C TYR A 14 10.94 0.88 -5.95
N VAL A 15 10.18 0.29 -6.86
CA VAL A 15 9.65 -1.07 -6.68
C VAL A 15 10.62 -2.08 -7.29
N PRO A 16 11.28 -2.93 -6.50
CA PRO A 16 12.19 -3.92 -7.05
C PRO A 16 11.42 -5.03 -7.76
N ARG A 17 12.07 -5.65 -8.75
CA ARG A 17 11.51 -6.82 -9.45
C ARG A 17 11.20 -7.98 -8.50
N ASN A 18 12.00 -8.15 -7.43
CA ASN A 18 11.82 -9.21 -6.44
C ASN A 18 12.15 -8.67 -5.04
N GLY A 19 11.44 -9.18 -4.03
CA GLY A 19 11.64 -8.82 -2.63
C GLY A 19 11.04 -7.47 -2.25
N GLN A 20 11.47 -6.96 -1.09
CA GLN A 20 11.02 -5.69 -0.54
C GLN A 20 11.83 -4.52 -1.08
N SER A 21 11.20 -3.34 -1.20
CA SER A 21 11.88 -2.09 -1.51
C SER A 21 12.74 -1.60 -0.35
N ASP A 22 13.84 -0.91 -0.67
CA ASP A 22 14.66 -0.15 0.27
C ASP A 22 14.09 1.26 0.54
N ILE A 23 12.98 1.62 -0.12
CA ILE A 23 12.30 2.91 -0.04
C ILE A 23 10.87 2.71 0.50
N VAL A 24 10.42 3.59 1.40
CA VAL A 24 9.08 3.55 2.03
C VAL A 24 8.01 3.57 0.96
N GLU A 25 8.01 4.57 0.10
CA GLU A 25 6.98 4.77 -0.93
C GLU A 25 6.94 3.60 -1.92
N GLY A 26 8.12 3.10 -2.32
CA GLY A 26 8.22 1.92 -3.16
C GLY A 26 7.63 0.68 -2.49
N GLU A 27 7.88 0.48 -1.20
CA GLU A 27 7.31 -0.67 -0.48
C GLU A 27 5.80 -0.55 -0.29
N VAL A 28 5.27 0.64 -0.02
CA VAL A 28 3.82 0.83 0.14
C VAL A 28 3.09 0.62 -1.20
N ILE A 29 3.60 1.16 -2.30
CA ILE A 29 3.04 0.89 -3.65
C ILE A 29 3.10 -0.61 -3.97
N ARG A 30 4.22 -1.27 -3.69
CA ARG A 30 4.38 -2.72 -3.88
C ARG A 30 3.37 -3.50 -3.04
N ALA A 31 3.13 -3.09 -1.80
CA ALA A 31 2.17 -3.70 -0.90
C ALA A 31 0.75 -3.62 -1.45
N ILE A 32 0.33 -2.41 -1.88
CA ILE A 32 -1.00 -2.17 -2.46
C ILE A 32 -1.19 -3.04 -3.72
N GLU A 33 -0.21 -3.05 -4.62
CA GLU A 33 -0.35 -3.82 -5.87
C GLU A 33 -0.32 -5.33 -5.65
N LYS A 34 0.43 -5.81 -4.64
CA LYS A 34 0.39 -7.22 -4.25
C LYS A 34 -0.98 -7.61 -3.72
N LEU A 35 -1.61 -6.77 -2.89
CA LEU A 35 -2.95 -6.99 -2.38
C LEU A 35 -3.98 -7.00 -3.53
N ARG A 36 -3.88 -6.02 -4.46
CA ARG A 36 -4.73 -5.95 -5.65
C ARG A 36 -4.62 -7.23 -6.48
N CYS A 37 -3.40 -7.63 -6.83
CA CYS A 37 -3.12 -8.82 -7.61
C CYS A 37 -3.59 -10.11 -6.91
N GLU A 38 -3.44 -10.21 -5.59
CA GLU A 38 -3.90 -11.38 -4.84
C GLU A 38 -5.43 -11.48 -4.82
N ALA A 39 -6.12 -10.37 -4.58
CA ALA A 39 -7.58 -10.35 -4.58
C ALA A 39 -8.16 -10.60 -5.97
N GLN A 40 -7.73 -9.83 -6.98
CA GLN A 40 -8.31 -9.86 -8.32
C GLN A 40 -7.81 -11.04 -9.17
N GLY A 41 -6.56 -11.48 -8.96
CA GLY A 41 -5.94 -12.54 -9.75
C GLY A 41 -6.08 -13.93 -9.11
N ASN A 42 -5.91 -14.02 -7.79
CA ASN A 42 -5.88 -15.30 -7.07
C ASN A 42 -7.12 -15.55 -6.19
N GLY A 43 -8.01 -14.57 -6.05
CA GLY A 43 -9.17 -14.68 -5.15
C GLY A 43 -8.75 -14.90 -3.70
N ASN A 44 -7.63 -14.31 -3.27
CA ASN A 44 -7.02 -14.51 -1.95
C ASN A 44 -6.63 -15.95 -1.58
N ALA A 45 -6.49 -16.86 -2.56
CA ALA A 45 -6.10 -18.24 -2.31
C ALA A 45 -4.72 -18.41 -1.64
N ASN A 46 -3.83 -17.43 -1.75
CA ASN A 46 -2.50 -17.40 -1.12
C ASN A 46 -2.44 -16.46 0.10
N TRP A 47 -3.58 -15.99 0.59
CA TRP A 47 -3.64 -15.08 1.74
C TRP A 47 -3.06 -15.74 2.99
N ASP A 48 -2.19 -15.01 3.69
CA ASP A 48 -1.60 -15.41 4.97
C ASP A 48 -1.16 -14.18 5.78
N SER A 49 -0.53 -14.42 6.93
CA SER A 49 0.02 -13.37 7.79
C SER A 49 0.97 -12.37 7.09
N GLY A 50 1.61 -12.76 5.98
CA GLY A 50 2.44 -11.85 5.19
C GLY A 50 1.63 -10.81 4.43
N PHE A 51 0.42 -11.14 3.96
CA PHE A 51 -0.49 -10.14 3.40
C PHE A 51 -1.07 -9.22 4.48
N GLU A 52 -1.37 -9.76 5.66
CA GLU A 52 -1.75 -8.94 6.81
C GLU A 52 -0.64 -7.95 7.19
N MET A 53 0.63 -8.38 7.17
CA MET A 53 1.78 -7.48 7.38
C MET A 53 1.85 -6.37 6.32
N LEU A 54 1.52 -6.66 5.05
CA LEU A 54 1.48 -5.63 4.00
C LEU A 54 0.37 -4.61 4.27
N VAL A 55 -0.84 -5.06 4.63
CA VAL A 55 -1.97 -4.18 4.96
C VAL A 55 -1.63 -3.29 6.16
N LEU A 56 -1.06 -3.86 7.21
CA LEU A 56 -0.66 -3.11 8.41
C LEU A 56 0.47 -2.13 8.12
N TYR A 57 1.40 -2.47 7.23
CA TYR A 57 2.47 -1.55 6.82
C TYR A 57 1.92 -0.34 6.04
N ILE A 58 0.91 -0.53 5.18
CA ILE A 58 0.21 0.58 4.52
C ILE A 58 -0.38 1.53 5.56
N LEU A 59 -1.05 0.98 6.59
CA LEU A 59 -1.62 1.79 7.67
C LEU A 59 -0.56 2.53 8.47
N ASP A 60 0.54 1.87 8.82
CA ASP A 60 1.63 2.46 9.60
C ASP A 60 2.19 3.72 8.92
N VAL A 61 2.39 3.66 7.59
CA VAL A 61 2.90 4.79 6.81
C VAL A 61 1.84 5.88 6.59
N LEU A 62 0.61 5.49 6.21
CA LEU A 62 -0.41 6.46 5.83
C LEU A 62 -1.22 7.02 7.01
N ASN A 63 -1.11 6.46 8.21
CA ASN A 63 -1.71 7.02 9.43
C ASN A 63 -0.88 8.21 9.97
N ASP A 64 -0.72 9.24 9.13
CA ASP A 64 0.13 10.38 9.37
C ASP A 64 -0.68 11.68 9.53
N PRO A 65 -0.90 12.16 10.77
CA PRO A 65 -1.69 13.36 11.02
C PRO A 65 -0.99 14.67 10.62
N ASP A 66 0.31 14.63 10.30
CA ASP A 66 1.01 15.81 9.76
C ASP A 66 0.74 15.99 8.25
N VAL A 67 0.30 14.92 7.58
CA VAL A 67 -0.01 14.91 6.13
C VAL A 67 -1.51 14.95 5.89
N PHE A 68 -2.28 14.13 6.60
CA PHE A 68 -3.69 13.90 6.31
C PHE A 68 -4.60 14.50 7.37
N SER A 69 -5.73 15.07 6.91
CA SER A 69 -6.78 15.53 7.80
C SER A 69 -7.42 14.37 8.57
N ALA A 70 -8.09 14.67 9.70
CA ALA A 70 -8.80 13.65 10.48
C ALA A 70 -9.85 12.86 9.65
N ALA A 71 -10.50 13.53 8.69
CA ALA A 71 -11.46 12.88 7.79
C ALA A 71 -10.77 11.88 6.85
N MET A 72 -9.65 12.28 6.25
CA MET A 72 -8.85 11.40 5.38
C MET A 72 -8.24 10.24 6.15
N LEU A 73 -7.74 10.47 7.37
CA LEU A 73 -7.23 9.39 8.23
C LEU A 73 -8.31 8.37 8.57
N ALA A 74 -9.57 8.81 8.74
CA ALA A 74 -10.69 7.90 8.96
C ALA A 74 -11.00 7.07 7.71
N GLU A 75 -10.93 7.67 6.52
CA GLU A 75 -11.10 6.98 5.23
C GLU A 75 -9.98 5.96 4.99
N ILE A 76 -8.71 6.34 5.16
CA ILE A 76 -7.55 5.43 5.07
C ILE A 76 -7.72 4.24 6.02
N LYS A 77 -8.16 4.48 7.26
CA LYS A 77 -8.41 3.40 8.23
C LYS A 77 -9.55 2.48 7.80
N ALA A 78 -10.62 3.01 7.23
CA ALA A 78 -11.72 2.20 6.69
C ALA A 78 -11.27 1.36 5.49
N ASP A 79 -10.44 1.92 4.62
CA ASP A 79 -9.89 1.23 3.44
C ASP A 79 -8.98 0.07 3.83
N VAL A 80 -8.01 0.35 4.72
CA VAL A 80 -7.14 -0.69 5.29
C VAL A 80 -7.97 -1.75 6.00
N HIS A 81 -8.96 -1.35 6.80
CA HIS A 81 -9.82 -2.29 7.50
C HIS A 81 -10.56 -3.21 6.54
N THR A 82 -11.10 -2.64 5.44
CA THR A 82 -11.75 -3.41 4.38
C THR A 82 -10.82 -4.48 3.84
N LEU A 83 -9.60 -4.10 3.41
CA LEU A 83 -8.60 -5.04 2.91
C LEU A 83 -8.21 -6.12 3.94
N LEU A 84 -8.08 -5.74 5.21
CA LEU A 84 -7.72 -6.67 6.29
C LEU A 84 -8.81 -7.71 6.56
N THR A 85 -10.09 -7.31 6.41
CA THR A 85 -11.24 -8.20 6.65
C THR A 85 -11.68 -9.02 5.43
N SER A 86 -11.08 -8.74 4.26
CA SER A 86 -11.41 -9.38 2.98
C SER A 86 -10.65 -10.69 2.71
N ALA A 87 -10.00 -11.29 3.71
CA ALA A 87 -9.22 -12.52 3.52
C ALA A 87 -10.03 -13.66 2.86
N GLU A 88 -11.25 -13.90 3.34
CA GLU A 88 -12.16 -14.95 2.82
C GLU A 88 -13.09 -14.43 1.71
N ASP A 89 -13.27 -13.11 1.61
CA ASP A 89 -14.13 -12.45 0.61
C ASP A 89 -13.34 -11.30 -0.05
N PRO A 90 -12.61 -11.60 -1.14
CA PRO A 90 -11.67 -10.68 -1.75
C PRO A 90 -12.33 -9.37 -2.21
N TYR A 91 -11.69 -8.25 -1.91
CA TYR A 91 -12.13 -6.95 -2.42
C TYR A 91 -11.64 -6.76 -3.86
N LEU A 92 -12.56 -6.77 -4.83
CA LEU A 92 -12.23 -6.81 -6.26
C LEU A 92 -12.20 -5.45 -6.94
N GLU A 93 -12.87 -4.44 -6.39
CA GLU A 93 -12.97 -3.12 -7.01
C GLU A 93 -11.66 -2.34 -6.88
N ASP A 94 -11.34 -1.54 -7.90
CA ASP A 94 -10.08 -0.78 -7.97
C ASP A 94 -10.04 0.46 -7.07
N ASP A 95 -11.19 0.92 -6.58
CA ASP A 95 -11.35 2.21 -5.90
C ASP A 95 -10.53 2.33 -4.60
N VAL A 96 -10.53 1.29 -3.76
CA VAL A 96 -9.73 1.24 -2.53
C VAL A 96 -8.23 1.25 -2.85
N TYR A 97 -7.80 0.43 -3.82
CA TYR A 97 -6.38 0.34 -4.20
C TYR A 97 -5.89 1.64 -4.83
N ASP A 98 -6.70 2.25 -5.69
CA ASP A 98 -6.40 3.53 -6.34
C ASP A 98 -6.34 4.67 -5.33
N ARG A 99 -7.28 4.73 -4.38
CA ARG A 99 -7.31 5.78 -3.33
C ARG A 99 -6.14 5.65 -2.37
N LEU A 100 -5.79 4.44 -1.93
CA LEU A 100 -4.60 4.22 -1.12
C LEU A 100 -3.32 4.60 -1.89
N THR A 101 -3.25 4.28 -3.19
CA THR A 101 -2.11 4.68 -4.02
C THR A 101 -2.02 6.20 -4.17
N ASP A 102 -3.14 6.88 -4.39
CA ASP A 102 -3.20 8.35 -4.41
C ASP A 102 -2.71 8.96 -3.08
N CYS A 103 -3.07 8.35 -1.94
CA CYS A 103 -2.56 8.76 -0.63
C CYS A 103 -1.03 8.57 -0.52
N VAL A 104 -0.44 7.52 -1.10
CA VAL A 104 1.03 7.37 -1.12
C VAL A 104 1.69 8.55 -1.83
N ILE A 105 1.11 9.03 -2.94
CA ILE A 105 1.67 10.16 -3.68
C ILE A 105 1.56 11.46 -2.88
N GLU A 106 0.41 11.70 -2.25
CA GLU A 106 0.22 12.87 -1.39
C GLU A 106 1.20 12.86 -0.21
N TRP A 107 1.41 11.69 0.40
CA TRP A 107 2.40 11.50 1.46
C TRP A 107 3.83 11.71 0.97
N HIS A 108 4.19 11.16 -0.19
CA HIS A 108 5.50 11.33 -0.82
C HIS A 108 5.83 12.82 -1.03
N ILE A 109 4.88 13.58 -1.59
CA ILE A 109 5.03 15.02 -1.84
C ILE A 109 5.18 15.77 -0.51
N ALA A 110 4.32 15.48 0.47
CA ALA A 110 4.33 16.18 1.77
C ALA A 110 5.62 15.93 2.56
N LYS A 111 6.18 14.72 2.49
CA LYS A 111 7.43 14.36 3.19
C LYS A 111 8.70 14.71 2.42
N GLY A 112 8.59 15.10 1.14
CA GLY A 112 9.74 15.39 0.29
C GLY A 112 10.63 14.16 0.09
N GLY A 113 10.01 12.99 -0.10
CA GLY A 113 10.72 11.72 -0.30
C GLY A 113 11.55 11.65 -1.59
N PRO A 114 12.16 10.49 -1.91
CA PRO A 114 11.95 9.16 -1.33
C PRO A 114 12.58 8.96 0.05
N ILE A 115 11.93 8.18 0.92
CA ILE A 115 12.41 7.89 2.28
C ILE A 115 13.00 6.47 2.35
N LYS A 116 14.20 6.32 2.91
CA LYS A 116 14.82 5.00 3.12
C LYS A 116 14.09 4.23 4.24
N ARG A 117 14.00 2.91 4.07
CA ARG A 117 13.46 1.99 5.09
C ARG A 117 14.39 0.81 5.35
N GLU A 118 14.20 0.18 6.51
CA GLU A 118 14.71 -1.15 6.80
C GLU A 118 13.70 -2.21 6.35
N LYS A 119 14.19 -3.34 5.84
CA LYS A 119 13.35 -4.45 5.39
C LYS A 119 12.86 -5.26 6.59
N ASN A 120 11.62 -5.73 6.53
CA ASN A 120 11.07 -6.61 7.55
C ASN A 120 11.60 -8.05 7.32
N PRO A 121 12.44 -8.63 8.19
CA PRO A 121 13.01 -9.96 7.98
C PRO A 121 11.97 -11.09 8.08
N GLN A 122 10.77 -10.82 8.57
CA GLN A 122 9.67 -11.77 8.69
C GLN A 122 8.74 -11.73 7.46
N LEU A 123 8.88 -10.73 6.58
CA LEU A 123 8.06 -10.58 5.39
C LEU A 123 8.77 -11.22 4.18
N TYR A 124 8.44 -12.49 3.91
CA TYR A 124 8.99 -13.30 2.82
C TYR A 124 8.20 -13.20 1.52
N ARG A 125 7.72 -12.00 1.18
CA ARG A 125 6.90 -11.72 -0.01
C ARG A 125 7.61 -10.75 -0.92
#